data_AF-A0A932L879-F1
#
_entry.id   AF-A0A932L879-F1
#
_cell.length_a   1.000
_cell.length_b   1.000
_cell.length_c   1.000
_cell.angle_alpha   90.00
_cell.angle_beta   90.00
_cell.angle_gamma   90.00
#
_symmetry.space_group_name_H-M   'P 1'
#
loop_
_entity.id
_entity.type
_entity.pdbx_description
1 polymer ?
#
loop_
_entity_poly.entity_id
_entity_poly.type
_entity_poly.pdbx_seq_one_letter_code
_entity_poly.pdbx_strand_id
1 'polypeptide(L)' 'MSSTEQARRDLLAALAELSRLRPEWRMGQTLANLAMTAGRLEPSGVWDLEDEEALAAAKTLIAEYSEIESEVA' A
#
# COMPACT_ATOMS: atom_id res chain seq x y z
N MET A 1 -12.35 17.82 8.36
CA MET A 1 -11.30 17.05 7.66
C MET A 1 -11.67 16.99 6.19
N SER A 2 -10.72 17.26 5.30
CA SER A 2 -10.92 17.10 3.86
C SER A 2 -10.91 15.61 3.47
N SER A 3 -11.41 15.30 2.26
CA SER A 3 -11.36 13.93 1.71
C SER A 3 -9.91 13.41 1.66
N THR A 4 -8.97 14.24 1.23
CA THR A 4 -7.55 13.89 1.13
C THR A 4 -6.91 13.63 2.51
N GLU A 5 -7.25 14.45 3.52
CA GLU A 5 -6.77 14.20 4.90
C GLU A 5 -7.27 12.87 5.45
N GLN A 6 -8.50 12.49 5.12
CA GLN A 6 -9.05 11.18 5.50
C GLN A 6 -8.33 10.05 4.76
N ALA A 7 -8.16 10.18 3.44
CA ALA A 7 -7.44 9.20 2.61
C ALA A 7 -6.03 8.94 3.13
N ARG A 8 -5.29 10.00 3.50
CA ARG A 8 -3.95 9.88 4.07
C ARG A 8 -3.93 9.13 5.40
N ARG A 9 -4.91 9.38 6.28
CA ARG A 9 -5.00 8.66 7.56
C ARG A 9 -5.30 7.17 7.35
N ASP A 10 -6.20 6.87 6.42
CA ASP A 10 -6.55 5.49 6.07
C ASP A 10 -5.36 4.78 5.41
N LEU A 11 -4.59 5.49 4.56
CA LEU A 11 -3.35 4.98 3.96
C LEU A 11 -2.30 4.64 5.02
N LEU A 12 -2.10 5.52 6.01
CA LEU A 12 -1.17 5.25 7.11
C LEU A 12 -1.58 4.01 7.93
N ALA A 13 -2.89 3.80 8.13
CA ALA A 13 -3.40 2.60 8.77
C ALA A 13 -3.15 1.34 7.92
N ALA A 14 -3.39 1.42 6.60
CA ALA A 14 -3.14 0.32 5.67
C ALA A 14 -1.64 -0.03 5.58
N LEU A 15 -0.74 0.96 5.63
CA LEU A 15 0.71 0.73 5.68
C LEU A 15 1.15 -0.03 6.94
N ALA A 16 0.53 0.28 8.08
CA ALA A 16 0.78 -0.45 9.33
C ALA A 16 0.30 -1.92 9.23
N GLU A 17 -0.80 -2.17 8.53
CA GLU A 17 -1.29 -3.53 8.26
C GLU A 17 -0.38 -4.29 7.29
N LEU A 18 0.05 -3.68 6.18
CA LEU A 18 1.03 -4.28 5.28
C LEU A 18 2.34 -4.61 5.98
N SER A 19 2.78 -3.78 6.93
CA SER A 19 3.99 -4.05 7.72
C SER A 19 3.84 -5.27 8.63
N ARG A 20 2.62 -5.60 9.05
CA ARG A 20 2.33 -6.83 9.82
C ARG A 20 2.28 -8.06 8.92
N LEU A 21 1.63 -7.95 7.76
CA LEU A 21 1.50 -9.04 6.77
C LEU A 21 2.84 -9.38 6.11
N ARG A 22 3.67 -8.36 5.80
CA ARG A 22 4.94 -8.48 5.08
C ARG A 22 6.09 -7.82 5.85
N PRO A 23 6.49 -8.37 7.01
CA PRO A 23 7.53 -7.77 7.86
C PRO A 23 8.91 -7.69 7.19
N GLU A 24 9.14 -8.44 6.12
CA GLU A 24 10.37 -8.42 5.32
C GLU A 24 10.42 -7.25 4.32
N TRP A 25 9.30 -6.59 4.05
CA TRP A 25 9.27 -5.40 3.20
C TRP A 25 9.78 -4.18 3.96
N ARG A 26 10.92 -3.63 3.52
CA ARG A 26 11.41 -2.33 4.00
C ARG A 26 10.46 -1.22 3.55
N MET A 27 10.34 -0.14 4.32
CA MET A 27 9.41 0.96 4.02
C MET A 27 9.51 1.51 2.58
N GLY A 28 10.73 1.71 2.06
CA GLY A 28 10.91 2.14 0.66
C GLY A 28 10.42 1.13 -0.37
N GLN A 29 10.56 -0.17 -0.09
CA GLN A 29 10.01 -1.24 -0.93
C GLN A 29 8.48 -1.22 -0.88
N THR A 30 7.88 -1.02 0.30
CA THR A 30 6.43 -0.92 0.47
C THR A 30 5.87 0.21 -0.40
N LEU A 31 6.48 1.40 -0.37
CA LEU A 31 6.06 2.53 -1.20
C LEU A 31 6.22 2.25 -2.70
N ALA A 32 7.32 1.61 -3.11
CA ALA A 32 7.52 1.19 -4.49
C ALA A 32 6.46 0.18 -4.95
N ASN A 33 6.10 -0.78 -4.10
CA ASN A 33 5.05 -1.74 -4.39
C ASN A 33 3.68 -1.04 -4.56
N LEU A 34 3.34 -0.07 -3.70
CA LEU A 34 2.12 0.71 -3.88
C LEU A 34 2.09 1.44 -5.23
N ALA A 35 3.19 2.09 -5.61
CA ALA A 35 3.29 2.77 -6.90
C ALA A 35 3.09 1.79 -8.07
N MET A 36 3.79 0.63 -8.05
CA MET A 36 3.65 -0.39 -9.09
C MET A 36 2.23 -0.97 -9.15
N THR A 37 1.60 -1.26 -8.01
CA THR A 37 0.22 -1.76 -7.93
C THR A 37 -0.79 -0.72 -8.43
N ALA A 38 -0.52 0.57 -8.24
CA ALA A 38 -1.28 1.66 -8.83
C ALA A 38 -1.01 1.87 -10.34
N GLY A 39 -0.20 1.00 -10.97
CA GLY A 39 0.14 1.07 -12.39
C GLY A 39 1.28 2.03 -12.74
N ARG A 40 1.98 2.56 -11.73
CA ARG A 40 3.13 3.48 -11.93
C ARG A 40 4.41 2.67 -12.02
N LEU A 41 4.75 2.26 -13.25
CA LEU A 41 5.85 1.31 -13.52
C LEU A 41 7.24 1.95 -13.58
N GLU A 42 7.33 3.29 -13.61
CA GLU A 42 8.61 4.00 -13.60
C GLU A 42 9.07 4.31 -12.17
N PRO A 43 10.39 4.30 -11.88
CA PRO A 43 10.91 4.59 -10.54
C PRO A 43 10.49 5.94 -9.96
N SER A 44 10.29 6.95 -10.81
CA SER A 44 9.80 8.28 -10.44
C SER A 44 8.30 8.31 -10.11
N GLY A 45 7.55 7.28 -10.49
CA GLY A 45 6.10 7.24 -10.33
C GLY A 45 5.63 7.38 -8.88
N VAL A 46 6.49 7.08 -7.90
CA VAL A 46 6.17 7.29 -6.48
C VAL A 46 5.93 8.77 -6.11
N TRP A 47 6.51 9.72 -6.85
CA TRP A 47 6.35 11.16 -6.58
C TRP A 47 4.97 11.69 -6.96
N ASP A 48 4.36 11.08 -7.97
CA ASP A 48 3.05 11.47 -8.50
C ASP A 48 1.92 10.63 -7.90
N LEU A 49 2.23 9.71 -6.99
CA LEU A 49 1.26 8.80 -6.38
C LEU A 49 0.42 9.55 -5.33
N GLU A 50 -0.86 9.72 -5.63
CA GLU A 50 -1.80 10.42 -4.73
C GLU A 50 -2.26 9.52 -3.57
N ASP A 51 -2.71 10.15 -2.47
CA ASP A 51 -3.13 9.45 -1.25
C ASP A 51 -4.24 8.41 -1.53
N GLU A 52 -5.22 8.76 -2.36
CA GLU A 52 -6.34 7.87 -2.73
C GLU A 52 -5.90 6.68 -3.59
N GLU A 53 -4.96 6.90 -4.51
CA GLU A 53 -4.40 5.84 -5.37
C GLU A 53 -3.54 4.88 -4.55
N ALA A 54 -2.69 5.42 -3.67
CA ALA A 54 -1.89 4.64 -2.74
C ALA A 54 -2.78 3.83 -1.80
N LEU A 55 -3.89 4.40 -1.31
CA LEU A 55 -4.84 3.68 -0.46
C LEU A 55 -5.52 2.52 -1.21
N ALA A 56 -5.91 2.73 -2.47
CA ALA A 56 -6.49 1.67 -3.28
C ALA A 56 -5.48 0.53 -3.51
N ALA A 57 -4.24 0.88 -3.88
CA ALA A 57 -3.15 -0.08 -4.05
C ALA A 57 -2.85 -0.85 -2.75
N ALA A 58 -2.84 -0.17 -1.60
CA ALA A 58 -2.61 -0.80 -0.31
C ALA A 58 -3.69 -1.82 0.01
N LYS A 59 -4.96 -1.51 -0.24
CA LYS A 59 -6.09 -2.44 -0.05
C LYS A 59 -5.98 -3.67 -0.95
N THR A 60 -5.55 -3.49 -2.21
CA THR A 60 -5.29 -4.61 -3.12
C THR A 60 -4.20 -5.54 -2.58
N LEU A 61 -3.06 -4.99 -2.14
CA LEU A 61 -1.96 -5.79 -1.59
C LEU A 61 -2.35 -6.47 -0.27
N ILE A 62 -3.12 -5.80 0.60
CA ILE A 62 -3.62 -6.40 1.84
C ILE A 62 -4.52 -7.58 1.53
N ALA A 63 -5.44 -7.45 0.58
CA ALA A 63 -6.31 -8.57 0.17
C ALA A 63 -5.48 -9.75 -0.35
N GLU A 64 -4.54 -9.49 -1.25
CA GLU A 64 -3.64 -10.51 -1.81
C GLU A 64 -2.86 -11.27 -0.72
N TYR A 65 -2.26 -10.56 0.24
CA TYR A 65 -1.42 -11.21 1.26
C TYR A 65 -2.20 -11.74 2.46
N SER A 66 -3.44 -11.29 2.69
CA SER A 66 -4.31 -11.88 3.72
C SER A 66 -4.84 -13.25 3.28
N GLU A 67 -5.09 -13.44 1.99
CA GLU A 67 -5.48 -14.75 1.43
C GLU A 67 -4.32 -15.74 1.53
N ILE A 68 -3.08 -15.31 1.26
CA ILE A 68 -1.88 -16.16 1.32
C ILE A 68 -1.58 -16.64 2.75
N GLU A 69 -1.73 -15.80 3.78
CA GLU A 69 -1.59 -16.27 5.17
C GLU A 69 -2.61 -17.37 5.52
N SER A 70 -3.81 -17.34 4.94
CA SER A 70 -4.85 -18.33 5.19
C SER A 70 -4.60 -19.70 4.55
N GLU A 71 -3.81 -19.75 3.47
CA GLU A 71 -3.47 -20.99 2.77
C GLU A 71 -2.23 -21.71 3.36
N VAL A 72 -1.40 -20.98 4.11
CA VAL A 72 -0.14 -21.51 4.67
C VAL A 72 -0.28 -21.90 6.16
N ALA A 73 -1.37 -21.48 6.82
CA ALA A 73 -1.70 -21.79 8.22
C ALA A 73 -2.48 -23.11 8.37
#